data_AF-A0A913XR76-F1
#
_entry.id   AF-A0A913XR76-F1
#
_cell.length_a   1.000
_cell.length_b   1.000
_cell.length_c   1.000
_cell.angle_alpha   90.00
_cell.angle_beta   90.00
_cell.angle_gamma   90.00
#
_symmetry.space_group_name_H-M   'P 1'
#
loop_
_entity.id
_entity.type
_entity.pdbx_description
1 polymer ?
#
loop_
_entity_poly.entity_id
_entity_poly.type
_entity_poly.pdbx_seq_one_letter_code
_entity_poly.pdbx_strand_id
1 'polypeptide(L)'
;MVNTETLPELKSSKGDGHSGDSATEIDQKLLELATQEEDTEEWRRNFKKMSKELAEKMANPDNPKNNDEPYNNQSIGKLQDSARKKKLIASVKTKLSTFSGPLPSRAKDSLSSLDKKWNDLSNNNKKRALRTLSVINSNIKAYGNAGEDPVSAMKAAITILASISSNFRPKGQLANTAPGFASAFLGLHGKKGKQSLELFVGEIDGLLAGIPGNDDELIRRGDGVLTALKQTKVYLDGVSKSKKPLSTKEMALATHELKRSQGLQFLGELASKITQMFENNDALDGKQAIRYCEMYAILTAFRDIILTQYISIIPTNNNDTSSQNNIDGVLADQVLFRKLAGKVLGKFYEVDYDSAIIPYFDPDVSVITDTYSTKMLNVANYDRTMTGLYCLSLFIRKNNKFHKMVWRRKDKRFQPDGNPYTTITIEYYKRCHWKLVPHAGNTYSIVTKYKSEDEKTPDYSGSFLSWTVIDQKAYVDINAKGPILWEIKGQSSRIKNKTGCGKKKSKWCDWEMGIKERAIQPSLKKDVGQLVPPNSYGTQWLFRKPGI
;
A
#
# COMPACT_ATOMS: atom_id res chain seq x y z
N MET A 1 -20.26 -1.56 45.13
CA MET A 1 -21.23 -1.21 44.07
C MET A 1 -20.57 -1.49 42.75
N VAL A 2 -20.92 -2.64 42.19
CA VAL A 2 -20.34 -3.26 41.00
C VAL A 2 -21.48 -3.30 40.00
N ASN A 3 -21.36 -2.60 38.87
CA ASN A 3 -22.27 -2.78 37.75
C ASN A 3 -21.62 -3.74 36.75
N THR A 4 -22.08 -4.98 36.82
CA THR A 4 -21.99 -6.01 35.79
C THR A 4 -22.95 -5.68 34.66
N GLU A 5 -22.42 -5.45 33.46
CA GLU A 5 -23.18 -5.63 32.22
C GLU A 5 -22.41 -6.56 31.29
N THR A 6 -22.99 -7.75 31.15
CA THR A 6 -22.62 -8.84 30.26
C THR A 6 -23.06 -8.52 28.83
N LEU A 7 -22.26 -8.94 27.85
CA LEU A 7 -22.48 -8.84 26.40
C LEU A 7 -23.88 -9.34 25.94
N PRO A 8 -24.41 -8.83 24.81
CA PRO A 8 -25.30 -9.59 23.95
C PRO A 8 -24.51 -10.37 22.90
N GLU A 9 -24.88 -11.65 22.79
CA GLU A 9 -24.42 -12.65 21.84
C GLU A 9 -24.61 -12.22 20.37
N LEU A 10 -23.61 -12.54 19.54
CA LEU A 10 -23.71 -12.54 18.08
C LEU A 10 -24.82 -13.52 17.65
N LYS A 11 -25.98 -13.00 17.27
CA LYS A 11 -26.97 -13.79 16.53
C LYS A 11 -26.44 -14.10 15.13
N SER A 12 -26.18 -15.38 14.90
CA SER A 12 -26.15 -15.98 13.56
C SER A 12 -27.49 -15.74 12.86
N SER A 13 -27.49 -15.05 11.71
CA SER A 13 -28.63 -15.09 10.78
C SER A 13 -28.27 -15.99 9.60
N LYS A 14 -29.07 -17.05 9.44
CA LYS A 14 -29.20 -17.88 8.24
C LYS A 14 -30.43 -17.37 7.45
N GLY A 15 -30.33 -17.37 6.11
CA GLY A 15 -31.42 -17.14 5.13
C GLY A 15 -31.77 -15.66 4.94
N ASP A 16 -31.87 -15.09 3.73
CA ASP A 16 -32.37 -15.66 2.48
C ASP A 16 -31.64 -15.13 1.24
N GLY A 17 -31.45 -16.01 0.26
CA GLY A 17 -30.98 -15.67 -1.07
C GLY A 17 -32.08 -15.06 -1.92
N HIS A 18 -31.78 -13.95 -2.59
CA HIS A 18 -32.01 -13.77 -4.03
C HIS A 18 -31.41 -12.46 -4.58
N SER A 19 -30.80 -12.58 -5.76
CA SER A 19 -30.34 -11.55 -6.71
C SER A 19 -28.94 -10.91 -6.55
N GLY A 20 -27.91 -11.68 -6.13
CA GLY A 20 -26.52 -11.20 -6.01
C GLY A 20 -25.51 -11.73 -7.05
N ASP A 21 -25.90 -12.63 -7.94
CA ASP A 21 -24.95 -13.60 -8.50
C ASP A 21 -23.86 -13.07 -9.44
N SER A 22 -24.04 -11.94 -10.11
CA SER A 22 -23.18 -11.63 -11.26
C SER A 22 -21.88 -10.87 -10.96
N ALA A 23 -21.75 -10.23 -9.79
CA ALA A 23 -20.55 -9.48 -9.40
C ALA A 23 -19.58 -10.37 -8.62
N THR A 24 -20.11 -11.19 -7.70
CA THR A 24 -19.37 -12.22 -6.95
C THR A 24 -18.83 -13.31 -7.87
N GLU A 25 -19.57 -13.72 -8.91
CA GLU A 25 -19.10 -14.71 -9.89
C GLU A 25 -17.95 -14.17 -10.76
N ILE A 26 -17.99 -12.90 -11.18
CA ILE A 26 -16.86 -12.27 -11.89
C ILE A 26 -15.65 -12.12 -10.95
N ASP A 27 -15.88 -11.78 -9.69
CA ASP A 27 -14.82 -11.66 -8.69
C ASP A 27 -14.13 -12.99 -8.40
N GLN A 28 -14.90 -14.08 -8.41
CA GLN A 28 -14.43 -15.44 -8.24
C GLN A 28 -13.71 -15.97 -9.50
N LYS A 29 -14.25 -15.75 -10.70
CA LYS A 29 -13.59 -16.09 -11.98
C LYS A 29 -12.28 -15.32 -12.19
N LEU A 30 -12.21 -14.07 -11.76
CA LEU A 30 -10.96 -13.30 -11.73
C LEU A 30 -9.95 -13.86 -10.73
N LEU A 31 -10.40 -14.57 -9.69
CA LEU A 31 -9.54 -15.15 -8.65
C LEU A 31 -8.96 -16.46 -9.17
N GLU A 32 -9.80 -17.25 -9.84
CA GLU A 32 -9.41 -18.44 -10.59
C GLU A 32 -8.44 -18.10 -11.73
N LEU A 33 -8.68 -17.03 -12.51
CA LEU A 33 -7.74 -16.60 -13.56
C LEU A 33 -6.41 -16.08 -13.02
N ALA A 34 -6.41 -15.37 -11.89
CA ALA A 34 -5.19 -14.90 -11.24
C ALA A 34 -4.37 -16.01 -10.57
N THR A 35 -4.93 -17.23 -10.47
CA THR A 35 -4.30 -18.40 -9.83
C THR A 35 -3.97 -19.53 -10.83
N GLN A 36 -4.34 -19.38 -12.11
CA GLN A 36 -3.90 -20.27 -13.19
C GLN A 36 -2.48 -19.91 -13.64
N GLU A 37 -1.75 -20.86 -14.25
CA GLU A 37 -0.51 -20.53 -14.98
C GLU A 37 -0.83 -19.50 -16.08
N GLU A 38 -0.44 -18.25 -15.83
CA GLU A 38 -0.76 -17.14 -16.74
C GLU A 38 0.14 -17.16 -17.99
N ASP A 39 -0.44 -16.73 -19.12
CA ASP A 39 0.12 -16.62 -20.49
C ASP A 39 -0.30 -17.67 -21.53
N THR A 40 -1.31 -18.49 -21.23
CA THR A 40 -2.03 -19.21 -22.30
C THR A 40 -2.92 -18.24 -23.09
N GLU A 41 -3.12 -18.52 -24.38
CA GLU A 41 -4.05 -17.76 -25.23
C GLU A 41 -5.48 -17.77 -24.63
N GLU A 42 -5.80 -18.83 -23.89
CA GLU A 42 -7.06 -19.01 -23.16
C GLU A 42 -7.22 -18.00 -22.02
N TRP A 43 -6.18 -17.75 -21.20
CA TRP A 43 -6.22 -16.71 -20.17
C TRP A 43 -6.52 -15.34 -20.77
N ARG A 44 -5.84 -14.98 -21.88
CA ARG A 44 -6.03 -13.68 -22.56
C ARG A 44 -7.44 -13.55 -23.13
N ARG A 45 -7.98 -14.61 -23.72
CA ARG A 45 -9.37 -14.67 -24.22
C ARG A 45 -10.36 -14.49 -23.07
N ASN A 46 -10.14 -15.17 -21.93
CA ASN A 46 -11.00 -15.10 -20.76
C ASN A 46 -10.98 -13.71 -20.11
N PHE A 47 -9.81 -13.07 -19.95
CA PHE A 47 -9.71 -11.70 -19.46
C PHE A 47 -10.46 -10.72 -20.37
N LYS A 48 -10.25 -10.82 -21.68
CA LYS A 48 -10.93 -9.95 -22.67
C LYS A 48 -12.46 -10.17 -22.68
N LYS A 49 -12.91 -11.41 -22.51
CA LYS A 49 -14.33 -11.75 -22.38
C LYS A 49 -14.94 -11.12 -21.13
N MET A 50 -14.30 -11.23 -19.97
CA MET A 50 -14.77 -10.61 -18.73
C MET A 50 -14.80 -9.07 -18.80
N SER A 51 -13.78 -8.45 -19.41
CA SER A 51 -13.78 -6.99 -19.64
C SER A 51 -14.97 -6.55 -20.48
N LYS A 52 -15.26 -7.30 -21.55
CA LYS A 52 -16.43 -7.05 -22.40
C LYS A 52 -17.75 -7.21 -21.64
N GLU A 53 -17.92 -8.29 -20.89
CA GLU A 53 -19.12 -8.54 -20.07
C GLU A 53 -19.32 -7.44 -19.00
N LEU A 54 -18.23 -6.99 -18.36
CA LEU A 54 -18.29 -5.91 -17.37
C LEU A 54 -18.65 -4.56 -18.02
N ALA A 55 -18.07 -4.27 -19.20
CA ALA A 55 -18.38 -3.06 -19.96
C ALA A 55 -19.86 -3.03 -20.40
N GLU A 56 -20.38 -4.16 -20.90
CA GLU A 56 -21.80 -4.31 -21.27
C GLU A 56 -22.73 -4.08 -20.06
N LYS A 57 -22.36 -4.58 -18.87
CA LYS A 57 -23.10 -4.30 -17.60
C LYS A 57 -23.02 -2.84 -17.17
N MET A 58 -21.88 -2.17 -17.39
CA MET A 58 -21.71 -0.74 -17.07
C MET A 58 -22.46 0.18 -18.06
N ALA A 59 -22.72 -0.30 -19.27
CA ALA A 59 -23.48 0.40 -20.31
C ALA A 59 -25.00 0.33 -20.08
N ASN A 60 -25.52 -0.76 -19.49
CA ASN A 60 -26.95 -0.96 -19.19
C ASN A 60 -27.23 -1.04 -17.67
N PRO A 61 -27.43 0.09 -16.98
CA PRO A 61 -27.63 0.12 -15.53
C PRO A 61 -29.09 -0.17 -15.14
N ASP A 62 -29.60 -1.38 -15.41
CA ASP A 62 -30.91 -1.82 -14.88
C ASP A 62 -30.78 -2.35 -13.43
N ASN A 63 -30.39 -1.46 -12.52
CA ASN A 63 -30.82 -1.39 -11.10
C ASN A 63 -29.91 -0.42 -10.30
N PRO A 64 -30.45 0.63 -9.66
CA PRO A 64 -29.72 1.39 -8.65
C PRO A 64 -29.79 0.63 -7.31
N LYS A 65 -29.18 -0.56 -7.21
CA LYS A 65 -29.05 -1.24 -5.91
C LYS A 65 -27.79 -0.77 -5.19
N ASN A 66 -28.02 0.16 -4.28
CA ASN A 66 -27.25 0.54 -3.10
C ASN A 66 -26.00 -0.30 -2.79
N ASN A 67 -24.83 0.32 -2.89
CA ASN A 67 -23.65 0.05 -2.05
C ASN A 67 -22.88 1.35 -1.75
N ASP A 68 -23.59 2.49 -1.75
CA ASP A 68 -23.08 3.72 -1.14
C ASP A 68 -23.48 3.65 0.35
N GLU A 69 -22.57 3.21 1.23
CA GLU A 69 -22.77 3.36 2.67
C GLU A 69 -23.13 4.83 2.98
N PRO A 70 -24.23 5.10 3.72
CA PRO A 70 -24.63 6.44 4.05
C PRO A 70 -23.76 6.98 5.21
N TYR A 71 -22.56 7.49 4.90
CA TYR A 71 -21.70 8.13 5.91
C TYR A 71 -21.92 9.66 6.01
N ASN A 72 -22.56 10.01 7.12
CA ASN A 72 -22.62 11.29 7.84
C ASN A 72 -23.19 12.51 7.08
N ASN A 73 -24.51 12.70 7.25
CA ASN A 73 -25.26 13.91 6.86
C ASN A 73 -24.94 15.09 7.79
N GLN A 74 -23.70 15.58 7.78
CA GLN A 74 -23.48 16.97 8.22
C GLN A 74 -23.93 17.91 7.09
N SER A 75 -24.98 18.69 7.37
CA SER A 75 -25.38 19.83 6.54
C SER A 75 -24.30 20.89 6.67
N ILE A 76 -23.47 21.07 5.64
CA ILE A 76 -22.61 22.25 5.58
C ILE A 76 -23.52 23.41 5.18
N GLY A 77 -23.56 24.47 6.00
CA GLY A 77 -24.39 25.64 5.70
C GLY A 77 -23.90 26.35 4.43
N LYS A 78 -24.82 26.93 3.64
CA LYS A 78 -24.52 27.61 2.35
C LYS A 78 -23.38 28.64 2.45
N LEU A 79 -23.28 29.35 3.58
CA LEU A 79 -22.22 30.34 3.85
C LEU A 79 -20.85 29.69 4.14
N GLN A 80 -20.82 28.60 4.93
CA GLN A 80 -19.62 27.82 5.19
C GLN A 80 -19.12 27.12 3.90
N ASP A 81 -20.04 26.59 3.08
CA ASP A 81 -19.72 26.00 1.78
C ASP A 81 -19.10 27.02 0.82
N SER A 82 -19.68 28.22 0.71
CA SER A 82 -19.19 29.27 -0.20
C SER A 82 -17.81 29.79 0.21
N ALA A 83 -17.59 30.05 1.50
CA ALA A 83 -16.31 30.51 2.02
C ALA A 83 -15.21 29.44 1.87
N ARG A 84 -15.53 28.18 2.23
CA ARG A 84 -14.61 27.03 2.10
C ARG A 84 -14.25 26.76 0.64
N LYS A 85 -15.24 26.80 -0.26
CA LYS A 85 -15.03 26.69 -1.72
C LYS A 85 -14.04 27.76 -2.21
N LYS A 86 -14.32 29.05 -1.97
CA LYS A 86 -13.48 30.15 -2.45
C LYS A 86 -12.04 30.01 -1.96
N LYS A 87 -11.85 29.68 -0.68
CA LYS A 87 -10.53 29.45 -0.08
C LYS A 87 -9.79 28.30 -0.75
N LEU A 88 -10.44 27.16 -0.97
CA LEU A 88 -9.83 25.99 -1.61
C LEU A 88 -9.47 26.24 -3.07
N ILE A 89 -10.40 26.78 -3.86
CA ILE A 89 -10.16 27.09 -5.28
C ILE A 89 -9.00 28.08 -5.43
N ALA A 90 -8.99 29.15 -4.64
CA ALA A 90 -7.90 30.12 -4.64
C ALA A 90 -6.56 29.47 -4.24
N SER A 91 -6.54 28.66 -3.18
CA SER A 91 -5.32 28.00 -2.72
C SER A 91 -4.75 27.03 -3.75
N VAL A 92 -5.59 26.22 -4.40
CA VAL A 92 -5.17 25.30 -5.48
C VAL A 92 -4.66 26.11 -6.68
N LYS A 93 -5.36 27.17 -7.11
CA LYS A 93 -4.89 28.06 -8.19
C LYS A 93 -3.52 28.67 -7.89
N THR A 94 -3.29 29.14 -6.67
CA THR A 94 -1.99 29.68 -6.25
C THR A 94 -0.90 28.61 -6.31
N LYS A 95 -1.17 27.40 -5.81
CA LYS A 95 -0.20 26.30 -5.84
C LYS A 95 0.08 25.81 -7.27
N LEU A 96 -0.89 25.85 -8.18
CA LEU A 96 -0.66 25.55 -9.60
C LEU A 96 0.36 26.50 -10.25
N SER A 97 0.59 27.70 -9.71
CA SER A 97 1.63 28.61 -10.19
C SER A 97 3.06 28.09 -9.94
N THR A 98 3.27 27.04 -9.15
CA THR A 98 4.58 26.41 -8.95
C THR A 98 4.93 25.38 -10.03
N PHE A 99 4.03 25.15 -10.98
CA PHE A 99 4.22 24.23 -12.10
C PHE A 99 4.54 24.99 -13.38
N SER A 100 5.20 24.31 -14.31
CA SER A 100 5.63 24.85 -15.61
C SER A 100 4.76 24.35 -16.76
N GLY A 101 4.81 25.07 -17.88
CA GLY A 101 4.12 24.69 -19.11
C GLY A 101 2.66 25.16 -19.20
N PRO A 102 1.90 24.68 -20.20
CA PRO A 102 0.54 25.16 -20.49
C PRO A 102 -0.56 24.48 -19.66
N LEU A 103 -0.28 23.31 -19.07
CA LEU A 103 -1.24 22.51 -18.30
C LEU A 103 -1.70 23.15 -16.97
N PRO A 104 -0.86 23.87 -16.21
CA PRO A 104 -1.31 24.61 -15.03
C PRO A 104 -2.38 25.65 -15.36
N SER A 105 -2.26 26.35 -16.49
CA SER A 105 -3.26 27.31 -16.95
C SER A 105 -4.58 26.61 -17.31
N ARG A 106 -4.53 25.46 -17.99
CA ARG A 106 -5.73 24.66 -18.27
C ARG A 106 -6.42 24.17 -17.00
N ALA A 107 -5.66 23.74 -16.00
CA ALA A 107 -6.22 23.35 -14.69
C ALA A 107 -6.87 24.55 -13.98
N LYS A 108 -6.25 25.75 -14.02
CA LYS A 108 -6.82 27.00 -13.49
C LYS A 108 -8.11 27.41 -14.22
N ASP A 109 -8.15 27.27 -15.54
CA ASP A 109 -9.34 27.54 -16.37
C ASP A 109 -10.48 26.59 -15.96
N SER A 110 -10.17 25.30 -15.80
CA SER A 110 -11.14 24.28 -15.37
C SER A 110 -11.68 24.54 -13.96
N LEU A 111 -10.82 24.96 -13.02
CA LEU A 111 -11.24 25.39 -11.68
C LEU A 111 -12.12 26.65 -11.72
N SER A 112 -11.89 27.54 -12.68
CA SER A 112 -12.75 28.72 -12.88
C SER A 112 -14.11 28.35 -13.46
N SER A 113 -14.17 27.37 -14.37
CA SER A 113 -15.43 26.80 -14.86
C SER A 113 -16.23 26.15 -13.72
N LEU A 114 -15.56 25.36 -12.88
CA LEU A 114 -16.18 24.76 -11.69
C LEU A 114 -16.73 25.82 -10.73
N ASP A 115 -16.02 26.94 -10.53
CA ASP A 115 -16.47 28.03 -9.67
C ASP A 115 -17.72 28.72 -10.21
N LYS A 116 -17.77 28.97 -11.54
CA LYS A 116 -18.93 29.59 -12.21
C LYS A 116 -20.17 28.71 -12.16
N LYS A 117 -20.02 27.42 -12.44
CA LYS A 117 -21.10 26.43 -12.44
C LYS A 117 -21.39 25.84 -11.05
N TRP A 118 -20.79 26.37 -10.00
CA TRP A 118 -20.90 25.80 -8.65
C TRP A 118 -22.34 25.70 -8.17
N ASN A 119 -23.15 26.72 -8.45
CA ASN A 119 -24.52 26.77 -7.98
C ASN A 119 -25.42 25.73 -8.66
N ASP A 120 -25.08 25.36 -9.90
CA ASP A 120 -25.78 24.36 -10.72
C ASP A 120 -25.51 22.92 -10.25
N LEU A 121 -24.49 22.72 -9.40
CA LEU A 121 -24.18 21.42 -8.82
C LEU A 121 -25.17 21.06 -7.71
N SER A 122 -25.60 19.79 -7.70
CA SER A 122 -26.30 19.20 -6.56
C SER A 122 -25.44 19.28 -5.28
N ASN A 123 -26.08 19.25 -4.10
CA ASN A 123 -25.37 19.29 -2.81
C ASN A 123 -24.35 18.15 -2.66
N ASN A 124 -24.67 16.95 -3.16
CA ASN A 124 -23.76 15.82 -3.16
C ASN A 124 -22.53 16.08 -4.04
N ASN A 125 -22.72 16.68 -5.22
CA ASN A 125 -21.62 17.05 -6.11
C ASN A 125 -20.75 18.17 -5.54
N LYS A 126 -21.34 19.15 -4.84
CA LYS A 126 -20.60 20.17 -4.09
C LYS A 126 -19.70 19.54 -3.02
N LYS A 127 -20.25 18.62 -2.21
CA LYS A 127 -19.47 17.89 -1.18
C LYS A 127 -18.32 17.09 -1.79
N ARG A 128 -18.58 16.34 -2.87
CA ARG A 128 -17.56 15.55 -3.60
C ARG A 128 -16.45 16.43 -4.19
N ALA A 129 -16.80 17.57 -4.77
CA ALA A 129 -15.85 18.56 -5.26
C ALA A 129 -14.98 19.14 -4.14
N LEU A 130 -15.58 19.57 -3.02
CA LEU A 130 -14.83 20.10 -1.87
C LEU A 130 -13.85 19.07 -1.30
N ARG A 131 -14.27 17.80 -1.18
CA ARG A 131 -13.40 16.71 -0.72
C ARG A 131 -12.18 16.57 -1.64
N THR A 132 -12.39 16.52 -2.94
CA THR A 132 -11.30 16.37 -3.92
C THR A 132 -10.38 17.59 -3.96
N LEU A 133 -10.94 18.80 -3.96
CA LEU A 133 -10.13 20.02 -3.90
C LEU A 133 -9.31 20.09 -2.61
N SER A 134 -9.84 19.61 -1.49
CA SER A 134 -9.09 19.51 -0.23
C SER A 134 -7.93 18.54 -0.35
N VAL A 135 -8.15 17.34 -0.92
CA VAL A 135 -7.08 16.35 -1.15
C VAL A 135 -6.00 16.91 -2.07
N ILE A 136 -6.39 17.52 -3.19
CA ILE A 136 -5.47 18.16 -4.13
C ILE A 136 -4.69 19.26 -3.42
N ASN A 137 -5.37 20.14 -2.69
CA ASN A 137 -4.73 21.25 -2.01
C ASN A 137 -3.63 20.76 -1.03
N SER A 138 -3.87 19.68 -0.29
CA SER A 138 -2.90 19.14 0.66
C SER A 138 -1.72 18.42 -0.01
N ASN A 139 -1.91 17.85 -1.21
CA ASN A 139 -0.92 16.98 -1.86
C ASN A 139 -0.19 17.63 -3.05
N ILE A 140 -0.75 18.68 -3.66
CA ILE A 140 -0.24 19.26 -4.92
C ILE A 140 1.20 19.77 -4.82
N LYS A 141 1.64 20.25 -3.65
CA LYS A 141 3.04 20.68 -3.46
C LYS A 141 4.01 19.50 -3.53
N ALA A 142 3.70 18.41 -2.82
CA ALA A 142 4.50 17.19 -2.85
C ALA A 142 4.50 16.57 -4.26
N TYR A 143 3.34 16.54 -4.93
CA TYR A 143 3.23 16.10 -6.32
C TYR A 143 4.14 16.91 -7.27
N GLY A 144 4.21 18.23 -7.08
CA GLY A 144 5.09 19.11 -7.86
C GLY A 144 6.58 19.03 -7.51
N ASN A 145 6.95 18.33 -6.43
CA ASN A 145 8.33 18.23 -5.92
C ASN A 145 9.01 16.88 -6.24
N ALA A 146 8.56 16.19 -7.29
CA ALA A 146 9.06 14.86 -7.64
C ALA A 146 10.59 14.81 -7.79
N GLY A 147 11.22 15.88 -8.31
CA GLY A 147 12.68 15.93 -8.52
C GLY A 147 13.52 15.88 -7.25
N GLU A 148 12.96 16.26 -6.10
CA GLU A 148 13.64 16.21 -4.80
C GLU A 148 13.18 14.99 -3.97
N ASP A 149 11.90 14.64 -4.04
CA ASP A 149 11.30 13.53 -3.29
C ASP A 149 10.29 12.74 -4.16
N PRO A 150 10.77 11.76 -4.96
CA PRO A 150 9.93 11.01 -5.89
C PRO A 150 8.91 10.11 -5.18
N VAL A 151 9.28 9.54 -4.03
CA VAL A 151 8.38 8.68 -3.23
C VAL A 151 7.19 9.48 -2.70
N SER A 152 7.44 10.65 -2.09
CA SER A 152 6.35 11.52 -1.63
C SER A 152 5.49 12.05 -2.78
N ALA A 153 6.10 12.34 -3.94
CA ALA A 153 5.35 12.78 -5.12
C ALA A 153 4.43 11.67 -5.65
N MET A 154 4.89 10.41 -5.68
CA MET A 154 4.06 9.27 -6.10
C MET A 154 2.92 9.02 -5.11
N LYS A 155 3.21 9.05 -3.80
CA LYS A 155 2.19 9.00 -2.75
C LYS A 155 1.12 10.08 -2.94
N ALA A 156 1.56 11.32 -3.22
CA ALA A 156 0.67 12.43 -3.51
C ALA A 156 -0.16 12.19 -4.78
N ALA A 157 0.46 11.68 -5.86
CA ALA A 157 -0.22 11.35 -7.11
C ALA A 157 -1.32 10.30 -6.90
N ILE A 158 -0.99 9.17 -6.24
CA ILE A 158 -1.94 8.10 -5.92
C ILE A 158 -3.09 8.62 -5.06
N THR A 159 -2.80 9.43 -4.04
CA THR A 159 -3.82 9.99 -3.14
C THR A 159 -4.79 10.91 -3.90
N ILE A 160 -4.26 11.73 -4.81
CA ILE A 160 -5.09 12.60 -5.67
C ILE A 160 -5.90 11.75 -6.65
N LEU A 161 -5.28 10.75 -7.27
CA LEU A 161 -5.92 9.84 -8.22
C LEU A 161 -7.08 9.08 -7.60
N ALA A 162 -6.92 8.57 -6.38
CA ALA A 162 -7.97 7.92 -5.61
C ALA A 162 -9.15 8.86 -5.37
N SER A 163 -8.87 10.12 -5.03
CA SER A 163 -9.90 11.14 -4.84
C SER A 163 -10.61 11.50 -6.15
N ILE A 164 -9.90 11.59 -7.27
CA ILE A 164 -10.49 11.85 -8.59
C ILE A 164 -11.38 10.65 -8.99
N SER A 165 -10.85 9.43 -8.92
CA SER A 165 -11.57 8.21 -9.32
C SER A 165 -12.87 8.00 -8.53
N SER A 166 -12.86 8.30 -7.24
CA SER A 166 -14.04 8.15 -6.37
C SER A 166 -15.08 9.27 -6.53
N ASN A 167 -14.68 10.50 -6.89
CA ASN A 167 -15.56 11.67 -6.85
C ASN A 167 -15.89 12.27 -8.23
N PHE A 168 -15.04 12.07 -9.24
CA PHE A 168 -15.15 12.63 -10.60
C PHE A 168 -15.41 11.54 -11.63
N ARG A 169 -16.32 10.60 -11.33
CA ARG A 169 -16.73 9.57 -12.30
C ARG A 169 -17.18 10.21 -13.63
N PRO A 170 -16.84 9.61 -14.78
CA PRO A 170 -17.05 10.22 -16.10
C PRO A 170 -18.54 10.41 -16.49
N LYS A 171 -19.47 9.72 -15.83
CA LYS A 171 -20.93 9.87 -16.06
C LYS A 171 -21.60 10.95 -15.17
N GLY A 172 -20.84 11.70 -14.36
CA GLY A 172 -21.40 12.66 -13.38
C GLY A 172 -21.38 14.13 -13.83
N GLN A 173 -22.29 14.97 -13.28
CA GLN A 173 -22.31 16.43 -13.50
C GLN A 173 -20.95 17.12 -13.24
N LEU A 174 -20.11 16.53 -12.38
CA LEU A 174 -18.75 17.01 -12.09
C LEU A 174 -17.81 16.90 -13.29
N ALA A 175 -17.91 15.83 -14.09
CA ALA A 175 -17.11 15.64 -15.30
C ALA A 175 -17.43 16.71 -16.36
N ASN A 176 -18.71 17.04 -16.52
CA ASN A 176 -19.19 18.04 -17.47
C ASN A 176 -18.94 19.50 -17.02
N THR A 177 -18.69 19.69 -15.72
CA THR A 177 -18.50 21.02 -15.12
C THR A 177 -17.03 21.47 -15.14
N ALA A 178 -16.08 20.53 -15.07
CA ALA A 178 -14.64 20.79 -15.11
C ALA A 178 -13.93 19.94 -16.19
N PRO A 179 -14.33 20.06 -17.47
CA PRO A 179 -13.81 19.20 -18.53
C PRO A 179 -12.30 19.33 -18.64
N GLY A 180 -11.60 18.20 -18.53
CA GLY A 180 -10.14 18.14 -18.63
C GLY A 180 -9.37 18.68 -17.43
N PHE A 181 -10.01 18.88 -16.27
CA PHE A 181 -9.27 19.18 -15.04
C PHE A 181 -8.35 18.03 -14.65
N ALA A 182 -8.87 16.80 -14.57
CA ALA A 182 -8.10 15.61 -14.20
C ALA A 182 -6.97 15.33 -15.19
N SER A 183 -7.22 15.44 -16.50
CA SER A 183 -6.17 15.24 -17.51
C SER A 183 -5.08 16.32 -17.46
N ALA A 184 -5.46 17.59 -17.37
CA ALA A 184 -4.50 18.67 -17.22
C ALA A 184 -3.69 18.55 -15.93
N PHE A 185 -4.33 18.10 -14.85
CA PHE A 185 -3.70 17.90 -13.55
C PHE A 185 -2.67 16.76 -13.56
N LEU A 186 -3.04 15.60 -14.13
CA LEU A 186 -2.17 14.41 -14.19
C LEU A 186 -0.98 14.59 -15.16
N GLY A 187 -1.02 15.60 -16.03
CA GLY A 187 0.10 16.01 -16.87
C GLY A 187 0.97 17.14 -16.30
N LEU A 188 0.73 17.62 -15.07
CA LEU A 188 1.49 18.75 -14.54
C LEU A 188 2.96 18.41 -14.29
N HIS A 189 3.86 19.35 -14.64
CA HIS A 189 5.30 19.26 -14.40
C HIS A 189 5.77 20.37 -13.45
N GLY A 190 6.60 20.03 -12.46
CA GLY A 190 7.16 21.00 -11.50
C GLY A 190 8.13 21.99 -12.16
N LYS A 191 8.34 23.16 -11.53
CA LYS A 191 9.25 24.21 -12.03
C LYS A 191 10.75 23.90 -11.90
N LYS A 192 11.14 22.93 -11.05
CA LYS A 192 12.53 22.76 -10.58
C LYS A 192 13.16 21.37 -10.82
N GLY A 193 12.58 20.48 -11.61
CA GLY A 193 13.15 19.13 -11.75
C GLY A 193 12.62 18.32 -12.92
N LYS A 194 13.24 17.14 -13.11
CA LYS A 194 12.87 16.08 -14.06
C LYS A 194 11.37 15.80 -14.05
N GLN A 195 10.82 15.34 -15.17
CA GLN A 195 9.40 15.01 -15.24
C GLN A 195 9.07 13.97 -14.15
N SER A 196 7.91 14.08 -13.49
CA SER A 196 7.47 13.10 -12.48
C SER A 196 7.60 11.66 -12.99
N LEU A 197 7.33 11.47 -14.29
CA LEU A 197 7.57 10.27 -15.06
C LEU A 197 9.01 9.74 -15.03
N GLU A 198 10.01 10.58 -15.32
CA GLU A 198 11.42 10.17 -15.41
C GLU A 198 11.98 9.70 -14.06
N LEU A 199 11.38 10.15 -12.96
CA LEU A 199 11.79 9.79 -11.62
C LEU A 199 11.12 8.50 -11.14
N PHE A 200 9.84 8.27 -11.50
CA PHE A 200 9.17 6.99 -11.25
C PHE A 200 9.83 5.84 -12.01
N VAL A 201 10.36 6.16 -13.18
CA VAL A 201 11.18 5.26 -13.99
C VAL A 201 12.48 4.93 -13.25
N GLY A 202 13.15 5.94 -12.68
CA GLY A 202 14.34 5.70 -11.87
C GLY A 202 14.09 4.80 -10.65
N GLU A 203 12.91 4.90 -10.02
CA GLU A 203 12.51 3.98 -8.94
C GLU A 203 12.31 2.54 -9.46
N ILE A 204 11.70 2.35 -10.62
CA ILE A 204 11.55 1.03 -11.24
C ILE A 204 12.92 0.48 -11.66
N ASP A 205 13.76 1.28 -12.31
CA ASP A 205 15.12 0.91 -12.72
C ASP A 205 15.96 0.53 -11.48
N GLY A 206 15.81 1.26 -10.37
CA GLY A 206 16.46 0.95 -9.09
C GLY A 206 15.98 -0.37 -8.47
N LEU A 207 14.68 -0.67 -8.56
CA LEU A 207 14.14 -1.96 -8.12
C LEU A 207 14.64 -3.10 -9.01
N LEU A 208 14.67 -2.90 -10.33
CA LEU A 208 15.19 -3.84 -11.32
C LEU A 208 16.67 -4.16 -11.09
N ALA A 209 17.49 -3.13 -10.87
CA ALA A 209 18.92 -3.30 -10.54
C ALA A 209 19.16 -4.04 -9.21
N GLY A 210 18.16 -4.06 -8.32
CA GLY A 210 18.22 -4.81 -7.07
C GLY A 210 17.85 -6.30 -7.22
N ILE A 211 17.26 -6.73 -8.32
CA ILE A 211 16.90 -8.15 -8.49
C ILE A 211 18.18 -8.92 -8.84
N PRO A 212 18.54 -10.01 -8.11
CA PRO A 212 19.74 -10.79 -8.41
C PRO A 212 19.77 -11.28 -9.87
N GLY A 213 20.96 -11.28 -10.49
CA GLY A 213 21.19 -11.41 -11.94
C GLY A 213 20.85 -12.75 -12.62
N ASN A 214 19.86 -13.50 -12.13
CA ASN A 214 19.30 -14.66 -12.84
C ASN A 214 18.00 -14.33 -13.60
N ASP A 215 17.60 -13.05 -13.65
CA ASP A 215 16.33 -12.57 -14.23
C ASP A 215 16.51 -11.52 -15.34
N ASP A 216 17.60 -11.60 -16.10
CA ASP A 216 17.92 -10.65 -17.17
C ASP A 216 16.79 -10.50 -18.21
N GLU A 217 16.05 -11.59 -18.47
CA GLU A 217 14.90 -11.57 -19.37
C GLU A 217 13.71 -10.78 -18.80
N LEU A 218 13.43 -10.94 -17.49
CA LEU A 218 12.38 -10.20 -16.79
C LEU A 218 12.72 -8.70 -16.75
N ILE A 219 13.99 -8.36 -16.50
CA ILE A 219 14.48 -6.98 -16.52
C ILE A 219 14.26 -6.36 -17.91
N ARG A 220 14.70 -7.04 -18.97
CA ARG A 220 14.53 -6.58 -20.37
C ARG A 220 13.07 -6.41 -20.75
N ARG A 221 12.18 -7.34 -20.35
CA ARG A 221 10.73 -7.22 -20.59
C ARG A 221 10.14 -6.03 -19.82
N GLY A 222 10.57 -5.82 -18.57
CA GLY A 222 10.18 -4.69 -17.74
C GLY A 222 10.53 -3.35 -18.37
N ASP A 223 11.74 -3.20 -18.89
CA ASP A 223 12.18 -2.00 -19.62
C ASP A 223 11.31 -1.69 -20.83
N GLY A 224 10.88 -2.73 -21.55
CA GLY A 224 9.97 -2.61 -22.69
C GLY A 224 8.60 -2.04 -22.29
N VAL A 225 8.01 -2.57 -21.21
CA VAL A 225 6.73 -2.07 -20.67
C VAL A 225 6.87 -0.64 -20.14
N LEU A 226 7.95 -0.36 -19.43
CA LEU A 226 8.23 0.97 -18.91
C LEU A 226 8.38 1.99 -20.04
N THR A 227 9.06 1.63 -21.12
CA THR A 227 9.20 2.46 -22.32
C THR A 227 7.86 2.73 -22.98
N ALA A 228 6.99 1.71 -23.10
CA ALA A 228 5.65 1.89 -23.65
C ALA A 228 4.79 2.82 -22.79
N LEU A 229 4.81 2.62 -21.46
CA LEU A 229 4.14 3.47 -20.49
C LEU A 229 4.62 4.94 -20.58
N LYS A 230 5.93 5.17 -20.66
CA LYS A 230 6.51 6.51 -20.84
C LYS A 230 5.97 7.20 -22.09
N GLN A 231 6.05 6.52 -23.23
CA GLN A 231 5.65 7.06 -24.52
C GLN A 231 4.16 7.40 -24.56
N THR A 232 3.30 6.51 -24.03
CA THR A 232 1.86 6.79 -23.94
C THR A 232 1.58 7.98 -23.03
N LYS A 233 2.28 8.10 -21.89
CA LYS A 233 2.13 9.26 -21.01
C LYS A 233 2.53 10.56 -21.71
N VAL A 234 3.67 10.60 -22.39
CA VAL A 234 4.14 11.78 -23.15
C VAL A 234 3.12 12.16 -24.23
N TYR A 235 2.57 11.17 -24.93
CA TYR A 235 1.52 11.40 -25.92
C TYR A 235 0.27 12.03 -25.27
N LEU A 236 -0.26 11.43 -24.20
CA LEU A 236 -1.45 11.94 -23.50
C LEU A 236 -1.22 13.33 -22.88
N ASP A 237 -0.01 13.61 -22.42
CA ASP A 237 0.37 14.94 -21.94
C ASP A 237 0.38 15.96 -23.07
N GLY A 238 0.93 15.61 -24.23
CA GLY A 238 0.89 16.42 -25.45
C GLY A 238 -0.55 16.76 -25.85
N VAL A 239 -1.41 15.74 -25.90
CA VAL A 239 -2.84 15.89 -26.16
C VAL A 239 -3.51 16.78 -25.11
N SER A 240 -3.18 16.61 -23.83
CA SER A 240 -3.73 17.39 -22.73
C SER A 240 -3.39 18.89 -22.82
N LYS A 241 -2.41 19.29 -23.64
CA LYS A 241 -2.10 20.72 -23.88
C LYS A 241 -3.14 21.37 -24.80
N SER A 242 -3.79 20.59 -25.67
CA SER A 242 -4.84 21.07 -26.57
C SER A 242 -6.07 21.49 -25.77
N LYS A 243 -6.55 22.74 -25.91
CA LYS A 243 -7.81 23.17 -25.28
C LYS A 243 -9.07 22.53 -25.91
N LYS A 244 -8.89 21.68 -26.92
CA LYS A 244 -9.98 21.04 -27.67
C LYS A 244 -10.14 19.57 -27.24
N PRO A 245 -11.37 19.02 -27.26
CA PRO A 245 -11.58 17.58 -27.19
C PRO A 245 -10.85 16.86 -28.33
N LEU A 246 -10.60 15.56 -28.19
CA LEU A 246 -9.97 14.77 -29.23
C LEU A 246 -10.84 14.68 -30.49
N SER A 247 -10.22 14.87 -31.65
CA SER A 247 -10.80 14.46 -32.93
C SER A 247 -10.84 12.93 -33.05
N THR A 248 -11.67 12.40 -33.96
CA THR A 248 -11.78 10.95 -34.20
C THR A 248 -10.44 10.29 -34.52
N LYS A 249 -9.58 10.95 -35.31
CA LYS A 249 -8.23 10.45 -35.63
C LYS A 249 -7.33 10.40 -34.40
N GLU A 250 -7.36 11.45 -33.57
CA GLU A 250 -6.60 11.47 -32.32
C GLU A 250 -7.13 10.47 -31.30
N MET A 251 -8.45 10.22 -31.27
CA MET A 251 -9.02 9.16 -30.43
C MET A 251 -8.52 7.77 -30.85
N ALA A 252 -8.46 7.49 -32.15
CA ALA A 252 -7.93 6.22 -32.65
C ALA A 252 -6.46 6.02 -32.26
N LEU A 253 -5.63 7.06 -32.42
CA LEU A 253 -4.23 7.05 -32.02
C LEU A 253 -4.05 6.92 -30.50
N ALA A 254 -4.82 7.66 -29.70
CA ALA A 254 -4.79 7.57 -28.25
C ALA A 254 -5.17 6.16 -27.76
N THR A 255 -6.16 5.53 -28.41
CA THR A 255 -6.58 4.16 -28.11
C THR A 255 -5.50 3.14 -28.46
N HIS A 256 -4.80 3.35 -29.57
CA HIS A 256 -3.66 2.52 -29.98
C HIS A 256 -2.52 2.60 -28.97
N GLU A 257 -2.10 3.81 -28.59
CA GLU A 257 -1.06 4.02 -27.58
C GLU A 257 -1.46 3.45 -26.22
N LEU A 258 -2.73 3.57 -25.83
CA LEU A 258 -3.24 2.97 -24.60
C LEU A 258 -3.06 1.45 -24.61
N LYS A 259 -3.51 0.77 -25.67
CA LYS A 259 -3.40 -0.69 -25.82
C LYS A 259 -1.95 -1.16 -25.72
N ARG A 260 -1.03 -0.46 -26.38
CA ARG A 260 0.40 -0.76 -26.35
C ARG A 260 1.00 -0.66 -24.95
N SER A 261 0.55 0.31 -24.16
CA SER A 261 1.02 0.55 -22.79
C SER A 261 0.32 -0.26 -21.70
N GLN A 262 -0.59 -1.18 -22.04
CA GLN A 262 -1.32 -1.94 -21.01
C GLN A 262 -0.40 -2.87 -20.21
N GLY A 263 0.72 -3.31 -20.77
CA GLY A 263 1.72 -4.12 -20.06
C GLY A 263 1.19 -5.46 -19.53
N LEU A 264 0.08 -5.93 -20.09
CA LEU A 264 -0.72 -7.06 -19.59
C LEU A 264 0.11 -8.31 -19.33
N GLN A 265 0.88 -8.74 -20.33
CA GLN A 265 1.68 -9.96 -20.26
C GLN A 265 2.72 -9.90 -19.14
N PHE A 266 3.46 -8.79 -19.04
CA PHE A 266 4.49 -8.62 -18.03
C PHE A 266 3.92 -8.49 -16.61
N LEU A 267 2.81 -7.76 -16.45
CA LEU A 267 2.12 -7.67 -15.16
C LEU A 267 1.61 -9.04 -14.71
N GLY A 268 1.12 -9.87 -15.64
CA GLY A 268 0.72 -11.24 -15.33
C GLY A 268 1.90 -12.13 -14.91
N GLU A 269 3.01 -12.07 -15.67
CA GLU A 269 4.26 -12.78 -15.31
C GLU A 269 4.75 -12.41 -13.90
N LEU A 270 4.75 -11.11 -13.58
CA LEU A 270 5.05 -10.60 -12.23
C LEU A 270 4.08 -11.14 -11.18
N ALA A 271 2.78 -11.10 -11.44
CA ALA A 271 1.75 -11.58 -10.52
C ALA A 271 1.91 -13.08 -10.22
N SER A 272 2.18 -13.88 -11.26
CA SER A 272 2.47 -15.31 -11.15
C SER A 272 3.71 -15.57 -10.31
N LYS A 273 4.82 -14.89 -10.59
CA LYS A 273 6.06 -15.03 -9.82
C LYS A 273 5.92 -14.65 -8.36
N ILE A 274 5.20 -13.55 -8.08
CA ILE A 274 4.86 -13.14 -6.70
C ILE A 274 4.03 -14.25 -6.03
N THR A 275 3.01 -14.76 -6.72
CA THR A 275 2.13 -15.81 -6.18
C THR A 275 2.90 -17.08 -5.83
N GLN A 276 3.75 -17.55 -6.74
CA GLN A 276 4.63 -18.70 -6.50
C GLN A 276 5.56 -18.49 -5.29
N MET A 277 6.14 -17.29 -5.13
CA MET A 277 6.97 -16.99 -3.97
C MET A 277 6.17 -17.07 -2.66
N PHE A 278 4.97 -16.52 -2.62
CA PHE A 278 4.08 -16.63 -1.45
C PHE A 278 3.63 -18.06 -1.17
N GLU A 279 3.47 -18.90 -2.19
CA GLU A 279 3.12 -20.31 -2.04
C GLU A 279 4.30 -21.16 -1.52
N ASN A 280 5.48 -20.96 -2.10
CA ASN A 280 6.72 -21.61 -1.64
C ASN A 280 7.08 -21.18 -0.22
N ASN A 281 6.82 -19.91 0.10
CA ASN A 281 6.95 -19.32 1.42
C ASN A 281 8.36 -19.49 2.04
N ASP A 282 9.39 -19.32 1.20
CA ASP A 282 10.80 -19.36 1.62
C ASP A 282 11.22 -18.00 2.19
N ALA A 283 11.86 -18.03 3.36
CA ALA A 283 12.41 -16.84 4.01
C ALA A 283 13.59 -16.24 3.22
N LEU A 284 14.34 -17.06 2.47
CA LEU A 284 15.45 -16.60 1.63
C LEU A 284 14.96 -15.70 0.49
N ASP A 285 13.77 -15.98 -0.03
CA ASP A 285 13.15 -15.24 -1.13
C ASP A 285 12.33 -14.05 -0.66
N GLY A 286 12.03 -13.94 0.65
CA GLY A 286 11.11 -12.94 1.18
C GLY A 286 11.43 -11.50 0.78
N LYS A 287 12.71 -11.10 0.81
CA LYS A 287 13.14 -9.75 0.36
C LYS A 287 12.93 -9.55 -1.14
N GLN A 288 13.17 -10.57 -1.94
CA GLN A 288 12.97 -10.52 -3.39
C GLN A 288 11.48 -10.43 -3.73
N ALA A 289 10.63 -11.18 -3.02
CA ALA A 289 9.18 -11.08 -3.13
C ALA A 289 8.67 -9.67 -2.83
N ILE A 290 9.19 -8.99 -1.79
CA ILE A 290 8.86 -7.58 -1.52
C ILE A 290 9.21 -6.70 -2.73
N ARG A 291 10.40 -6.86 -3.30
CA ARG A 291 10.84 -6.06 -4.46
C ARG A 291 9.93 -6.24 -5.68
N TYR A 292 9.53 -7.48 -5.98
CA TYR A 292 8.57 -7.71 -7.07
C TYR A 292 7.22 -7.08 -6.80
N CYS A 293 6.74 -7.13 -5.56
CA CYS A 293 5.49 -6.48 -5.20
C CYS A 293 5.58 -4.95 -5.31
N GLU A 294 6.71 -4.36 -4.93
CA GLU A 294 6.97 -2.92 -5.11
C GLU A 294 6.97 -2.53 -6.58
N MET A 295 7.65 -3.29 -7.43
CA MET A 295 7.63 -3.07 -8.88
C MET A 295 6.21 -3.18 -9.44
N TYR A 296 5.48 -4.22 -9.05
CA TYR A 296 4.09 -4.44 -9.47
C TYR A 296 3.20 -3.26 -9.05
N ALA A 297 3.31 -2.77 -7.82
CA ALA A 297 2.54 -1.64 -7.32
C ALA A 297 2.84 -0.32 -8.05
N ILE A 298 4.11 -0.04 -8.36
CA ILE A 298 4.49 1.17 -9.08
C ILE A 298 3.95 1.12 -10.52
N LEU A 299 4.10 -0.01 -11.22
CA LEU A 299 3.62 -0.17 -12.59
C LEU A 299 2.10 -0.06 -12.68
N THR A 300 1.38 -0.70 -11.75
CA THR A 300 -0.09 -0.63 -11.71
C THR A 300 -0.58 0.77 -11.38
N ALA A 301 0.03 1.46 -10.41
CA ALA A 301 -0.28 2.86 -10.10
C ALA A 301 -0.03 3.78 -11.31
N PHE A 302 1.08 3.58 -12.03
CA PHE A 302 1.41 4.36 -13.21
C PHE A 302 0.42 4.13 -14.37
N ARG A 303 0.04 2.87 -14.59
CA ARG A 303 -1.02 2.49 -15.52
C ARG A 303 -2.37 3.13 -15.16
N ASP A 304 -2.70 3.19 -13.89
CA ASP A 304 -3.92 3.83 -13.38
C ASP A 304 -3.96 5.34 -13.63
N ILE A 305 -2.80 6.02 -13.56
CA ILE A 305 -2.63 7.42 -13.96
C ILE A 305 -2.94 7.59 -15.45
N ILE A 306 -2.34 6.77 -16.32
CA ILE A 306 -2.53 6.82 -17.78
C ILE A 306 -3.99 6.59 -18.14
N LEU A 307 -4.62 5.54 -17.60
CA LEU A 307 -6.03 5.22 -17.87
C LEU A 307 -6.94 6.36 -17.45
N THR A 308 -6.73 6.91 -16.26
CA THR A 308 -7.56 8.01 -15.76
C THR A 308 -7.36 9.28 -16.59
N GLN A 309 -6.12 9.57 -17.01
CA GLN A 309 -5.84 10.68 -17.90
C GLN A 309 -6.51 10.50 -19.26
N TYR A 310 -6.43 9.31 -19.85
CA TYR A 310 -7.08 8.97 -21.12
C TYR A 310 -8.61 9.15 -21.03
N ILE A 311 -9.26 8.55 -20.02
CA ILE A 311 -10.70 8.71 -19.77
C ILE A 311 -11.09 10.19 -19.65
N SER A 312 -10.23 11.00 -19.02
CA SER A 312 -10.46 12.43 -18.80
C SER A 312 -10.27 13.32 -20.04
N ILE A 313 -9.76 12.78 -21.14
CA ILE A 313 -9.52 13.50 -22.40
C ILE A 313 -10.60 13.16 -23.45
N ILE A 314 -11.26 12.01 -23.34
CA ILE A 314 -12.33 11.62 -24.27
C ILE A 314 -13.50 12.60 -24.16
N PRO A 315 -14.09 13.05 -25.28
CA PRO A 315 -15.28 13.89 -25.26
C PRO A 315 -16.45 13.19 -24.55
N THR A 316 -17.05 13.82 -23.55
CA THR A 316 -18.24 13.31 -22.83
C THR A 316 -19.56 13.74 -23.47
N ASN A 317 -19.59 13.95 -24.79
CA ASN A 317 -20.80 14.42 -25.45
C ASN A 317 -21.83 13.27 -25.50
N ASN A 318 -22.95 13.44 -24.79
CA ASN A 318 -23.97 12.40 -24.58
C ASN A 318 -24.58 11.79 -25.87
N ASN A 319 -24.36 12.41 -27.04
CA ASN A 319 -24.90 11.96 -28.32
C ASN A 319 -23.93 11.06 -29.12
N ASP A 320 -22.69 10.86 -28.65
CA ASP A 320 -21.71 9.98 -29.31
C ASP A 320 -21.56 8.65 -28.55
N THR A 321 -22.37 7.67 -28.96
CA THR A 321 -22.35 6.31 -28.42
C THR A 321 -21.01 5.61 -28.60
N SER A 322 -20.23 5.93 -29.63
CA SER A 322 -18.90 5.35 -29.85
C SER A 322 -17.89 5.83 -28.79
N SER A 323 -17.91 7.13 -28.48
CA SER A 323 -17.06 7.69 -27.41
C SER A 323 -17.45 7.14 -26.04
N GLN A 324 -18.75 6.99 -25.77
CA GLN A 324 -19.23 6.43 -24.51
C GLN A 324 -18.85 4.95 -24.34
N ASN A 325 -18.99 4.13 -25.38
CA ASN A 325 -18.58 2.72 -25.36
C ASN A 325 -17.08 2.55 -25.11
N ASN A 326 -16.25 3.43 -25.67
CA ASN A 326 -14.80 3.43 -25.41
C ASN A 326 -14.49 3.78 -23.94
N ILE A 327 -15.16 4.79 -23.37
CA ILE A 327 -15.01 5.13 -21.94
C ILE A 327 -15.38 3.94 -21.07
N ASP A 328 -16.52 3.31 -21.35
CA ASP A 328 -17.03 2.19 -20.54
C ASP A 328 -16.10 0.96 -20.62
N GLY A 329 -15.55 0.65 -21.80
CA GLY A 329 -14.55 -0.41 -21.96
C GLY A 329 -13.25 -0.14 -21.18
N VAL A 330 -12.73 1.09 -21.23
CA VAL A 330 -11.50 1.45 -20.51
C VAL A 330 -11.70 1.51 -19.00
N LEU A 331 -12.89 1.91 -18.53
CA LEU A 331 -13.26 1.82 -17.12
C LEU A 331 -13.38 0.37 -16.64
N ALA A 332 -13.98 -0.50 -17.46
CA ALA A 332 -14.09 -1.92 -17.16
C ALA A 332 -12.70 -2.54 -17.00
N ASP A 333 -11.80 -2.28 -17.96
CA ASP A 333 -10.39 -2.64 -17.85
C ASP A 333 -9.82 -2.13 -16.51
N GLN A 334 -9.88 -0.82 -16.26
CA GLN A 334 -9.32 -0.22 -15.04
C GLN A 334 -9.80 -0.92 -13.76
N VAL A 335 -11.09 -1.26 -13.66
CA VAL A 335 -11.65 -1.98 -12.52
C VAL A 335 -11.07 -3.40 -12.41
N LEU A 336 -10.99 -4.14 -13.51
CA LEU A 336 -10.42 -5.50 -13.52
C LEU A 336 -8.97 -5.51 -13.07
N PHE A 337 -8.15 -4.59 -13.56
CA PHE A 337 -6.74 -4.50 -13.16
C PHE A 337 -6.57 -4.14 -11.69
N ARG A 338 -7.40 -3.26 -11.15
CA ARG A 338 -7.39 -2.97 -9.71
C ARG A 338 -7.78 -4.20 -8.89
N LYS A 339 -8.75 -5.00 -9.35
CA LYS A 339 -9.10 -6.27 -8.67
C LYS A 339 -7.94 -7.27 -8.69
N LEU A 340 -7.26 -7.42 -9.83
CA LEU A 340 -6.05 -8.25 -9.93
C LEU A 340 -4.95 -7.75 -8.98
N ALA A 341 -4.68 -6.44 -9.00
CA ALA A 341 -3.69 -5.86 -8.11
C ALA A 341 -4.07 -6.01 -6.63
N GLY A 342 -5.35 -5.93 -6.30
CA GLY A 342 -5.89 -6.19 -4.97
C GLY A 342 -5.62 -7.61 -4.50
N LYS A 343 -5.61 -8.60 -5.39
CA LYS A 343 -5.29 -10.00 -5.07
C LYS A 343 -3.80 -10.22 -4.87
N VAL A 344 -2.98 -9.64 -5.74
CA VAL A 344 -1.51 -9.76 -5.64
C VAL A 344 -0.99 -9.07 -4.39
N LEU A 345 -1.35 -7.80 -4.18
CA LEU A 345 -0.87 -7.00 -3.05
C LEU A 345 -1.65 -7.26 -1.75
N GLY A 346 -2.87 -7.80 -1.86
CA GLY A 346 -3.73 -8.14 -0.72
C GLY A 346 -3.11 -9.14 0.24
N LYS A 347 -2.25 -10.05 -0.26
CA LYS A 347 -1.53 -11.05 0.54
C LYS A 347 -0.73 -10.43 1.70
N PHE A 348 -0.26 -9.18 1.60
CA PHE A 348 0.43 -8.49 2.71
C PHE A 348 -0.48 -8.14 3.89
N TYR A 349 -1.78 -8.05 3.63
CA TYR A 349 -2.76 -7.52 4.57
C TYR A 349 -3.73 -8.60 5.07
N GLU A 350 -3.44 -9.85 4.73
CA GLU A 350 -4.10 -11.03 5.29
C GLU A 350 -3.34 -11.52 6.53
N VAL A 351 -4.06 -12.15 7.44
CA VAL A 351 -3.45 -12.74 8.64
C VAL A 351 -2.93 -14.13 8.29
N ASP A 352 -1.67 -14.21 7.84
CA ASP A 352 -0.94 -15.46 7.69
C ASP A 352 0.24 -15.54 8.67
N TYR A 353 0.02 -16.27 9.76
CA TYR A 353 1.02 -16.46 10.82
C TYR A 353 2.21 -17.35 10.41
N ASP A 354 2.09 -18.09 9.31
CA ASP A 354 3.15 -18.97 8.82
C ASP A 354 3.94 -18.34 7.67
N SER A 355 3.56 -17.14 7.21
CA SER A 355 4.23 -16.42 6.14
C SER A 355 5.63 -15.96 6.57
N ALA A 356 6.64 -16.39 5.82
CA ALA A 356 8.02 -15.92 5.87
C ALA A 356 8.24 -14.61 5.10
N ILE A 357 7.29 -14.19 4.26
CA ILE A 357 7.40 -13.01 3.39
C ILE A 357 6.87 -11.74 4.06
N ILE A 358 5.62 -11.76 4.57
CA ILE A 358 4.96 -10.64 5.25
C ILE A 358 5.90 -9.92 6.24
N PRO A 359 6.69 -10.62 7.08
CA PRO A 359 7.58 -9.95 8.01
C PRO A 359 8.58 -8.95 7.39
N TYR A 360 8.97 -9.14 6.12
CA TYR A 360 9.87 -8.25 5.40
C TYR A 360 9.20 -6.97 4.88
N PHE A 361 7.87 -6.97 4.75
CA PHE A 361 7.14 -5.79 4.27
C PHE A 361 7.15 -4.70 5.36
N ASP A 362 7.66 -3.52 5.01
CA ASP A 362 7.66 -2.36 5.91
C ASP A 362 6.91 -1.21 5.22
N PRO A 363 5.67 -0.88 5.64
CA PRO A 363 4.86 0.13 4.95
C PRO A 363 5.43 1.55 5.05
N ASP A 364 6.37 1.82 5.97
CA ASP A 364 7.06 3.12 5.99
C ASP A 364 8.25 3.17 5.02
N VAL A 365 8.69 2.01 4.50
CA VAL A 365 9.73 1.91 3.46
C VAL A 365 9.07 1.73 2.10
N SER A 366 8.17 0.76 1.97
CA SER A 366 7.39 0.45 0.77
C SER A 366 6.18 1.40 0.62
N VAL A 367 6.42 2.71 0.74
CA VAL A 367 5.40 3.76 0.85
C VAL A 367 4.45 3.79 -0.35
N ILE A 368 4.95 3.53 -1.55
CA ILE A 368 4.14 3.53 -2.77
C ILE A 368 3.18 2.34 -2.77
N THR A 369 3.69 1.13 -2.50
CA THR A 369 2.90 -0.11 -2.38
C THR A 369 1.80 0.04 -1.34
N ASP A 370 2.15 0.54 -0.16
CA ASP A 370 1.20 0.80 0.91
C ASP A 370 0.15 1.86 0.53
N THR A 371 0.57 2.97 -0.05
CA THR A 371 -0.37 4.04 -0.47
C THR A 371 -1.32 3.55 -1.57
N TYR A 372 -0.82 2.80 -2.56
CA TYR A 372 -1.66 2.24 -3.61
C TYR A 372 -2.67 1.23 -3.03
N SER A 373 -2.21 0.31 -2.19
CA SER A 373 -3.04 -0.70 -1.54
C SER A 373 -4.13 -0.09 -0.64
N THR A 374 -3.79 0.95 0.13
CA THR A 374 -4.72 1.63 1.04
C THR A 374 -5.68 2.58 0.32
N LYS A 375 -5.21 3.35 -0.67
CA LYS A 375 -5.99 4.44 -1.27
C LYS A 375 -6.73 4.05 -2.54
N MET A 376 -6.11 3.23 -3.40
CA MET A 376 -6.68 2.86 -4.69
C MET A 376 -7.42 1.53 -4.63
N LEU A 377 -6.84 0.55 -3.92
CA LEU A 377 -7.37 -0.81 -3.86
C LEU A 377 -8.27 -1.05 -2.63
N ASN A 378 -8.10 -0.25 -1.57
CA ASN A 378 -8.83 -0.39 -0.30
C ASN A 378 -8.69 -1.80 0.33
N VAL A 379 -7.51 -2.40 0.24
CA VAL A 379 -7.25 -3.77 0.75
C VAL A 379 -6.47 -3.81 2.07
N ALA A 380 -5.84 -2.70 2.46
CA ALA A 380 -5.01 -2.64 3.66
C ALA A 380 -5.87 -2.36 4.92
N ASN A 381 -5.84 -3.27 5.89
CA ASN A 381 -6.61 -3.17 7.13
C ASN A 381 -5.80 -3.57 8.38
N TYR A 382 -4.73 -2.81 8.68
CA TYR A 382 -3.87 -3.07 9.84
C TYR A 382 -3.71 -1.83 10.72
N ASP A 383 -3.56 -2.06 12.03
CA ASP A 383 -3.45 -1.00 13.02
C ASP A 383 -2.04 -0.41 13.09
N ARG A 384 -1.93 0.91 12.84
CA ARG A 384 -0.69 1.67 12.91
C ARG A 384 -0.45 2.40 14.24
N THR A 385 -1.32 2.26 15.24
CA THR A 385 -1.18 2.96 16.53
C THR A 385 0.18 2.73 17.20
N MET A 386 0.73 1.53 17.01
CA MET A 386 2.00 1.08 17.58
C MET A 386 3.21 1.27 16.67
N THR A 387 3.12 1.91 15.49
CA THR A 387 4.31 2.08 14.63
C THR A 387 5.35 3.03 15.23
N GLY A 388 6.58 2.92 14.73
CA GLY A 388 7.68 3.83 15.07
C GLY A 388 8.79 3.16 15.88
N LEU A 389 9.65 4.00 16.47
CA LEU A 389 10.81 3.58 17.25
C LEU A 389 10.47 3.45 18.74
N TYR A 390 10.95 2.37 19.36
CA TYR A 390 10.70 2.01 20.74
C TYR A 390 11.94 1.49 21.46
N CYS A 391 11.95 1.72 22.76
CA CYS A 391 12.83 1.09 23.72
C CYS A 391 12.06 -0.05 24.38
N LEU A 392 12.44 -1.29 24.07
CA LEU A 392 11.97 -2.47 24.78
C LEU A 392 12.58 -2.49 26.18
N SER A 393 11.76 -2.24 27.20
CA SER A 393 12.20 -2.04 28.58
C SER A 393 11.55 -3.06 29.52
N LEU A 394 12.29 -3.58 30.46
CA LEU A 394 11.85 -4.56 31.44
C LEU A 394 11.96 -3.93 32.84
N PHE A 395 10.89 -3.93 33.63
CA PHE A 395 10.97 -3.49 35.02
C PHE A 395 11.35 -4.66 35.93
N ILE A 396 12.53 -4.63 36.55
CA ILE A 396 12.95 -5.68 37.48
C ILE A 396 12.70 -5.23 38.91
N ARG A 397 11.63 -5.78 39.51
CA ARG A 397 11.19 -5.45 40.89
C ARG A 397 12.30 -5.60 41.92
N LYS A 398 13.15 -6.65 41.79
CA LYS A 398 14.25 -6.95 42.72
C LYS A 398 15.20 -5.76 42.95
N ASN A 399 15.43 -4.95 41.91
CA ASN A 399 16.37 -3.83 41.96
C ASN A 399 15.68 -2.47 41.71
N ASN A 400 14.34 -2.42 41.65
CA ASN A 400 13.53 -1.24 41.35
C ASN A 400 14.03 -0.42 40.14
N LYS A 401 14.50 -1.09 39.08
CA LYS A 401 15.12 -0.45 37.91
C LYS A 401 14.51 -0.96 36.60
N PHE A 402 14.50 -0.08 35.60
CA PHE A 402 14.22 -0.44 34.23
C PHE A 402 15.50 -0.89 33.54
N HIS A 403 15.44 -2.05 32.93
CA HIS A 403 16.48 -2.59 32.07
C HIS A 403 16.02 -2.50 30.62
N LYS A 404 16.93 -2.37 29.67
CA LYS A 404 16.61 -2.33 28.24
C LYS A 404 17.04 -3.61 27.54
N MET A 405 16.24 -4.06 26.57
CA MET A 405 16.66 -5.11 25.65
C MET A 405 17.78 -4.60 24.76
N VAL A 406 18.90 -5.31 24.80
CA VAL A 406 20.01 -5.18 23.86
C VAL A 406 20.37 -6.54 23.31
N TRP A 407 21.17 -6.57 22.26
CA TRP A 407 21.71 -7.80 21.72
C TRP A 407 23.23 -7.82 21.85
N ARG A 408 23.81 -9.02 21.93
CA ARG A 408 25.25 -9.22 22.06
C ARG A 408 25.72 -10.38 21.18
N ARG A 409 26.91 -10.21 20.62
CA ARG A 409 27.64 -11.26 19.88
C ARG A 409 28.98 -11.64 20.54
N LYS A 410 29.51 -10.78 21.42
CA LYS A 410 30.87 -10.89 21.97
C LYS A 410 31.10 -12.16 22.79
N ASP A 411 30.05 -12.85 23.23
CA ASP A 411 30.22 -14.13 23.91
C ASP A 411 30.37 -15.26 22.89
N LYS A 412 31.59 -15.76 22.71
CA LYS A 412 31.86 -16.92 21.85
C LYS A 412 31.21 -18.21 22.34
N ARG A 413 30.78 -18.26 23.62
CA ARG A 413 30.25 -19.47 24.26
C ARG A 413 28.72 -19.53 24.27
N PHE A 414 28.04 -18.46 23.86
CA PHE A 414 26.59 -18.45 23.73
C PHE A 414 26.16 -17.65 22.50
N GLN A 415 25.87 -18.38 21.43
CA GLN A 415 25.40 -17.84 20.15
C GLN A 415 24.30 -18.76 19.64
N PRO A 416 23.02 -18.42 19.86
CA PRO A 416 21.91 -19.26 19.46
C PRO A 416 21.92 -19.48 17.94
N ASP A 417 22.31 -20.67 17.50
CA ASP A 417 22.47 -21.01 16.08
C ASP A 417 23.39 -20.03 15.33
N GLY A 418 24.46 -19.57 16.01
CA GLY A 418 25.39 -18.58 15.46
C GLY A 418 24.87 -17.14 15.41
N ASN A 419 23.64 -16.88 15.85
CA ASN A 419 23.03 -15.54 15.85
C ASN A 419 23.39 -14.72 17.11
N PRO A 420 23.35 -13.38 17.04
CA PRO A 420 23.39 -12.52 18.22
C PRO A 420 22.21 -12.80 19.16
N TYR A 421 22.49 -13.02 20.44
CA TYR A 421 21.45 -13.28 21.44
C TYR A 421 20.95 -11.99 22.08
N THR A 422 19.69 -11.99 22.54
CA THR A 422 19.11 -10.89 23.30
C THR A 422 19.39 -11.01 24.80
N THR A 423 19.65 -9.87 25.45
CA THR A 423 19.95 -9.76 26.89
C THR A 423 19.48 -8.38 27.40
N ILE A 424 19.72 -8.10 28.67
CA ILE A 424 19.37 -6.84 29.31
C ILE A 424 20.59 -6.01 29.70
N THR A 425 20.47 -4.69 29.62
CA THR A 425 21.43 -3.72 30.18
C THR A 425 20.73 -2.69 31.06
N ILE A 426 21.44 -2.13 32.03
CA ILE A 426 20.98 -1.01 32.86
C ILE A 426 21.26 0.34 32.17
N GLU A 427 22.06 0.34 31.09
CA GLU A 427 22.56 1.57 30.46
C GLU A 427 21.45 2.55 30.03
N TYR A 428 21.70 3.82 30.34
CA TYR A 428 20.95 4.98 29.89
C TYR A 428 21.21 5.25 28.40
N TYR A 429 20.86 4.33 27.51
CA TYR A 429 20.79 4.67 26.09
C TYR A 429 19.68 5.71 25.92
N LYS A 430 20.03 6.96 25.64
CA LYS A 430 19.04 8.01 25.31
C LYS A 430 18.26 7.69 24.03
N ARG A 431 18.74 6.74 23.22
CA ARG A 431 18.18 6.41 21.91
C ARG A 431 17.48 5.04 21.94
N CYS A 432 16.34 4.97 21.27
CA CYS A 432 15.56 3.75 21.08
C CYS A 432 15.92 3.13 19.73
N HIS A 433 16.08 1.81 19.70
CA HIS A 433 16.66 1.10 18.55
C HIS A 433 15.75 0.00 17.98
N TRP A 434 14.53 -0.16 18.47
CA TRP A 434 13.59 -1.15 17.95
C TRP A 434 12.48 -0.48 17.17
N LYS A 435 12.35 -0.80 15.88
CA LYS A 435 11.23 -0.37 15.06
C LYS A 435 10.12 -1.42 15.11
N LEU A 436 8.90 -1.00 15.39
CA LEU A 436 7.70 -1.81 15.22
C LEU A 436 7.10 -1.55 13.83
N VAL A 437 6.96 -2.63 13.06
CA VAL A 437 6.41 -2.61 11.71
C VAL A 437 5.07 -3.37 11.75
N PRO A 438 3.93 -2.71 11.48
CA PRO A 438 2.61 -3.29 11.70
C PRO A 438 2.16 -4.16 10.52
N HIS A 439 1.38 -5.18 10.84
CA HIS A 439 0.77 -6.12 9.91
C HIS A 439 -0.68 -6.43 10.34
N ALA A 440 -1.40 -7.20 9.53
CA ALA A 440 -2.79 -7.56 9.80
C ALA A 440 -2.96 -8.32 11.14
N GLY A 441 -4.12 -8.18 11.77
CA GLY A 441 -4.47 -8.94 12.97
C GLY A 441 -3.65 -8.60 14.22
N ASN A 442 -3.24 -7.33 14.39
CA ASN A 442 -2.39 -6.86 15.49
C ASN A 442 -1.05 -7.60 15.58
N THR A 443 -0.51 -7.99 14.43
CA THR A 443 0.83 -8.56 14.33
C THR A 443 1.85 -7.52 13.90
N TYR A 444 3.11 -7.77 14.25
CA TYR A 444 4.21 -6.86 14.05
C TYR A 444 5.49 -7.61 13.73
N SER A 445 6.29 -7.07 12.82
CA SER A 445 7.73 -7.34 12.78
C SER A 445 8.44 -6.38 13.73
N ILE A 446 9.41 -6.89 14.48
CA ILE A 446 10.24 -6.08 15.38
C ILE A 446 11.65 -6.04 14.79
N VAL A 447 12.09 -4.87 14.35
CA VAL A 447 13.34 -4.69 13.57
C VAL A 447 14.33 -3.84 14.35
N THR A 448 15.58 -4.28 14.46
CA THR A 448 16.62 -3.44 15.07
C THR A 448 17.07 -2.35 14.09
N LYS A 449 17.24 -1.13 14.59
CA LYS A 449 17.84 0.04 13.92
C LYS A 449 19.14 0.45 14.60
N TYR A 450 19.70 -0.44 15.43
CA TYR A 450 21.02 -0.23 16.01
C TYR A 450 22.08 -0.39 14.92
N LYS A 451 22.80 0.69 14.62
CA LYS A 451 24.00 0.68 13.80
C LYS A 451 25.20 0.45 14.71
N SER A 452 26.13 -0.39 14.28
CA SER A 452 27.38 -0.51 15.04
C SER A 452 28.22 0.76 14.88
N GLU A 453 28.85 1.19 15.97
CA GLU A 453 29.80 2.31 15.96
C GLU A 453 31.21 1.89 15.51
N ASP A 454 31.47 0.58 15.41
CA ASP A 454 32.77 0.01 15.03
C ASP A 454 32.64 -0.76 13.70
N GLU A 455 33.44 -0.38 12.70
CA GLU A 455 33.51 -1.01 11.37
C GLU A 455 33.84 -2.51 11.43
N LYS A 456 34.48 -2.99 12.50
CA LYS A 456 34.84 -4.41 12.68
C LYS A 456 33.69 -5.28 13.16
N THR A 457 32.57 -4.68 13.55
CA THR A 457 31.38 -5.40 14.00
C THR A 457 30.29 -5.32 12.94
N PRO A 458 29.73 -6.45 12.48
CA PRO A 458 28.74 -6.43 11.42
C PRO A 458 27.53 -5.57 11.81
N ASP A 459 27.08 -4.75 10.88
CA ASP A 459 25.86 -3.96 11.03
C ASP A 459 24.65 -4.91 11.01
N TYR A 460 23.94 -4.98 12.14
CA TYR A 460 22.68 -5.73 12.23
C TYR A 460 21.46 -4.81 12.07
N SER A 461 21.65 -3.52 11.76
CA SER A 461 20.56 -2.63 11.41
C SER A 461 19.72 -3.24 10.27
N GLY A 462 18.41 -3.36 10.49
CA GLY A 462 17.49 -4.02 9.58
C GLY A 462 17.26 -5.51 9.85
N SER A 463 17.93 -6.11 10.84
CA SER A 463 17.67 -7.50 11.25
C SER A 463 16.44 -7.61 12.15
N PHE A 464 15.82 -8.79 12.16
CA PHE A 464 14.56 -9.04 12.87
C PHE A 464 14.81 -9.67 14.23
N LEU A 465 14.00 -9.28 15.22
CA LEU A 465 13.87 -10.04 16.46
C LEU A 465 13.25 -11.39 16.13
N SER A 466 13.98 -12.46 16.41
CA SER A 466 13.62 -13.83 16.07
C SER A 466 13.81 -14.78 17.26
N TRP A 467 13.69 -16.07 17.04
CA TRP A 467 14.05 -17.09 18.00
C TRP A 467 14.51 -18.39 17.33
N THR A 468 15.37 -19.13 18.03
CA THR A 468 15.93 -20.42 17.60
C THR A 468 15.84 -21.46 18.72
N VAL A 469 15.74 -22.74 18.35
CA VAL A 469 15.64 -23.84 19.33
C VAL A 469 17.01 -24.47 19.55
N ILE A 470 17.46 -24.51 20.80
CA ILE A 470 18.66 -25.23 21.22
C ILE A 470 18.33 -26.01 22.47
N ASP A 471 18.67 -27.30 22.48
CA ASP A 471 18.41 -28.21 23.62
C ASP A 471 16.96 -28.12 24.12
N GLN A 472 16.01 -28.18 23.16
CA GLN A 472 14.57 -28.08 23.38
C GLN A 472 14.08 -26.76 23.99
N LYS A 473 14.91 -25.70 24.01
CA LYS A 473 14.58 -24.37 24.51
C LYS A 473 14.61 -23.36 23.37
N ALA A 474 13.56 -22.54 23.24
CA ALA A 474 13.50 -21.48 22.24
C ALA A 474 14.09 -20.17 22.79
N TYR A 475 15.28 -19.79 22.33
CA TYR A 475 15.99 -18.57 22.71
C TYR A 475 15.66 -17.43 21.75
N VAL A 476 15.51 -16.23 22.28
CA VAL A 476 15.22 -15.03 21.49
C VAL A 476 16.54 -14.39 21.03
N ASP A 477 16.66 -14.20 19.73
CA ASP A 477 17.86 -13.72 19.05
C ASP A 477 17.52 -12.64 18.03
N ILE A 478 18.52 -12.21 17.27
CA ILE A 478 18.33 -11.35 16.11
C ILE A 478 18.84 -12.07 14.88
N ASN A 479 18.00 -12.17 13.85
CA ASN A 479 18.32 -12.87 12.63
C ASN A 479 17.96 -12.02 11.39
N ALA A 480 18.85 -12.02 10.40
CA ALA A 480 18.62 -11.35 9.11
C ALA A 480 17.84 -12.20 8.09
N LYS A 481 17.78 -13.52 8.32
CA LYS A 481 17.22 -14.55 7.41
C LYS A 481 15.99 -15.27 7.97
N GLY A 482 15.72 -15.21 9.28
CA GLY A 482 14.60 -15.90 9.92
C GLY A 482 13.64 -14.90 10.57
N PRO A 483 12.83 -14.17 9.80
CA PRO A 483 11.93 -13.17 10.37
C PRO A 483 10.67 -13.86 10.90
N ILE A 484 9.99 -13.22 11.84
CA ILE A 484 8.80 -13.79 12.48
C ILE A 484 7.77 -12.72 12.81
N LEU A 485 6.51 -13.15 12.92
CA LEU A 485 5.41 -12.31 13.36
C LEU A 485 5.22 -12.42 14.87
N TRP A 486 5.09 -11.24 15.49
CA TRP A 486 4.78 -11.08 16.90
C TRP A 486 3.40 -10.46 17.06
N GLU A 487 2.55 -10.99 17.95
CA GLU A 487 1.31 -10.31 18.33
C GLU A 487 1.55 -9.42 19.54
N ILE A 488 1.04 -8.19 19.46
CA ILE A 488 1.07 -7.18 20.52
C ILE A 488 -0.36 -6.63 20.64
N LYS A 489 -0.99 -6.75 21.81
CA LYS A 489 -2.38 -6.29 22.02
C LYS A 489 -2.45 -5.05 22.90
N GLY A 490 -2.99 -3.94 22.39
CA GLY A 490 -3.13 -2.68 23.13
C GLY A 490 -1.81 -2.13 23.67
N GLN A 491 -1.84 -1.31 24.73
CA GLN A 491 -0.62 -0.94 25.46
C GLN A 491 -0.04 -2.10 26.30
N SER A 492 -0.55 -3.33 26.15
CA SER A 492 -0.12 -4.47 26.94
C SER A 492 1.28 -4.94 26.55
N SER A 493 2.01 -5.37 27.56
CA SER A 493 3.44 -5.65 27.65
C SER A 493 3.83 -7.08 27.25
N ARG A 494 2.91 -7.80 26.61
CA ARG A 494 3.07 -9.21 26.25
C ARG A 494 3.32 -9.32 24.76
N ILE A 495 4.55 -9.68 24.41
CA ILE A 495 5.00 -9.90 23.04
C ILE A 495 4.92 -11.41 22.81
N LYS A 496 3.95 -11.84 22.01
CA LYS A 496 3.64 -13.26 21.79
C LYS A 496 4.16 -13.72 20.44
N ASN A 497 4.86 -14.84 20.41
CA ASN A 497 5.24 -15.47 19.15
C ASN A 497 3.99 -15.95 18.40
N LYS A 498 3.85 -15.54 17.15
CA LYS A 498 2.80 -16.07 16.26
C LYS A 498 3.32 -17.05 15.21
N THR A 499 4.64 -17.18 15.08
CA THR A 499 5.24 -18.16 14.16
C THR A 499 4.74 -19.55 14.44
N GLY A 500 4.14 -20.19 13.41
CA GLY A 500 3.61 -21.53 13.53
C GLY A 500 2.22 -21.60 14.15
N CYS A 501 1.55 -20.48 14.45
CA CYS A 501 0.17 -20.49 14.96
C CYS A 501 -0.88 -20.80 13.89
N GLY A 502 -0.49 -20.73 12.61
CA GLY A 502 -1.35 -21.03 11.46
C GLY A 502 -1.56 -22.52 11.26
N LYS A 503 -1.26 -22.98 10.04
CA LYS A 503 -1.35 -24.37 9.59
C LYS A 503 -0.27 -25.25 10.24
N LYS A 504 0.93 -24.72 10.50
CA LYS A 504 2.08 -25.48 11.03
C LYS A 504 1.91 -25.95 12.50
N LYS A 505 0.99 -25.35 13.27
CA LYS A 505 0.68 -25.66 14.68
C LYS A 505 1.91 -25.92 15.58
N SER A 506 2.83 -24.97 15.61
CA SER A 506 4.03 -25.02 16.46
C SER A 506 3.67 -25.05 17.95
N LYS A 507 4.38 -25.87 18.74
CA LYS A 507 4.26 -25.89 20.21
C LYS A 507 4.64 -24.56 20.89
N TRP A 508 5.40 -23.71 20.18
CA TRP A 508 5.82 -22.38 20.63
C TRP A 508 4.84 -21.28 20.23
N CYS A 509 3.73 -21.64 19.58
CA CYS A 509 2.65 -20.71 19.28
C CYS A 509 2.12 -20.08 20.58
N ASP A 510 1.91 -18.76 20.57
CA ASP A 510 1.42 -17.96 21.69
C ASP A 510 2.32 -17.93 22.94
N TRP A 511 3.52 -18.50 22.86
CA TRP A 511 4.51 -18.32 23.93
C TRP A 511 4.95 -16.86 24.00
N GLU A 512 5.17 -16.39 25.22
CA GLU A 512 5.52 -15.00 25.51
C GLU A 512 7.04 -14.85 25.53
N MET A 513 7.53 -13.71 25.06
CA MET A 513 8.93 -13.35 25.21
C MET A 513 9.23 -12.98 26.68
N GLY A 514 10.20 -13.64 27.28
CA GLY A 514 10.68 -13.38 28.65
C GLY A 514 12.20 -13.37 28.77
N ILE A 515 12.70 -13.09 29.97
CA ILE A 515 14.12 -13.19 30.34
C ILE A 515 14.30 -14.34 31.34
N LYS A 516 15.34 -15.16 31.16
CA LYS A 516 15.76 -16.17 32.13
C LYS A 516 17.26 -16.13 32.37
N GLU A 517 17.66 -16.30 33.63
CA GLU A 517 19.06 -16.51 34.01
C GLU A 517 19.51 -17.91 33.56
N ARG A 518 20.65 -17.99 32.88
CA ARG A 518 21.23 -19.23 32.37
C ARG A 518 22.69 -19.35 32.75
N ALA A 519 23.08 -20.52 33.25
CA ALA A 519 24.47 -20.88 33.41
C ALA A 519 25.08 -21.15 32.03
N ILE A 520 25.96 -20.26 31.59
CA ILE A 520 26.80 -20.46 30.39
C ILE A 520 28.07 -21.23 30.79
N GLN A 521 28.45 -21.14 32.08
CA GLN A 521 29.46 -21.97 32.76
C GLN A 521 29.04 -22.19 34.22
N PRO A 522 29.62 -23.15 34.95
CA PRO A 522 29.32 -23.38 36.37
C PRO A 522 29.39 -22.11 37.24
N SER A 523 30.26 -21.15 36.89
CA SER A 523 30.45 -19.88 37.60
C SER A 523 29.89 -18.64 36.89
N LEU A 524 29.45 -18.75 35.62
CA LEU A 524 28.98 -17.60 34.83
C LEU A 524 27.52 -17.76 34.45
N LYS A 525 26.68 -16.97 35.10
CA LYS A 525 25.25 -16.86 34.78
C LYS A 525 24.96 -15.59 33.99
N LYS A 526 24.04 -15.66 33.03
CA LYS A 526 23.57 -14.50 32.26
C LYS A 526 22.08 -14.53 32.03
N ASP A 527 21.48 -13.35 32.03
CA ASP A 527 20.11 -13.14 31.60
C ASP A 527 20.02 -13.15 30.08
N VAL A 528 19.23 -14.08 29.54
CA VAL A 528 19.02 -14.23 28.10
C VAL A 528 17.53 -14.22 27.77
N GLY A 529 17.19 -13.72 26.58
CA GLY A 529 15.83 -13.80 26.05
C GLY A 529 15.43 -15.23 25.72
N GLN A 530 14.22 -15.61 26.12
CA GLN A 530 13.66 -16.93 25.87
C GLN A 530 12.14 -16.84 25.70
N LEU A 531 11.56 -17.70 24.86
CA LEU A 531 10.11 -17.93 24.88
C LEU A 531 9.72 -18.70 26.15
N VAL A 532 8.66 -18.26 26.81
CA VAL A 532 8.10 -18.87 28.01
C VAL A 532 6.60 -19.12 27.87
N PRO A 533 6.03 -20.14 28.53
CA PRO A 533 4.59 -20.39 28.48
C PRO A 533 3.76 -19.18 28.92
N PRO A 534 2.55 -18.99 28.38
CA PRO A 534 1.62 -17.97 28.86
C PRO A 534 1.40 -18.15 30.37
N ASN A 535 1.45 -17.06 31.14
CA ASN A 535 1.28 -17.05 32.61
C ASN A 535 2.50 -17.50 33.43
N SER A 536 3.66 -17.67 32.81
CA SER A 536 4.92 -17.71 33.55
C SER A 536 5.09 -16.35 34.28
N TYR A 537 4.97 -16.31 35.61
CA TYR A 537 5.20 -15.09 36.38
C TYR A 537 6.61 -14.57 36.11
N GLY A 538 6.68 -13.43 35.42
CA GLY A 538 7.93 -12.83 34.95
C GLY A 538 7.73 -11.38 34.56
N THR A 539 8.80 -10.61 34.67
CA THR A 539 8.85 -9.20 34.31
C THR A 539 8.43 -9.00 32.85
N GLN A 540 7.51 -8.06 32.59
CA GLN A 540 6.91 -7.87 31.27
C GLN A 540 7.66 -6.80 30.47
N TRP A 541 7.73 -6.99 29.14
CA TRP A 541 8.37 -6.04 28.24
C TRP A 541 7.46 -4.84 27.95
N LEU A 542 7.96 -3.64 28.20
CA LEU A 542 7.26 -2.39 27.98
C LEU A 542 7.86 -1.68 26.78
N PHE A 543 7.01 -1.31 25.84
CA PHE A 543 7.37 -0.43 24.74
C PHE A 543 7.38 1.03 25.20
N ARG A 544 8.52 1.69 25.11
CA ARG A 544 8.66 3.13 25.43
C ARG A 544 9.09 3.91 24.20
N LYS A 545 8.33 4.94 23.82
CA LYS A 545 8.76 5.86 22.77
C LYS A 545 9.92 6.73 23.26
N PRO A 546 10.87 7.13 22.40
CA PRO A 546 11.91 8.08 22.78
C PRO A 546 11.29 9.43 23.15
N GLY A 547 11.64 9.98 24.32
CA GLY A 547 11.28 11.36 24.72
C GLY A 547 9.95 11.53 25.48
N ILE A 548 9.40 10.46 26.08
CA ILE A 548 8.34 10.55 27.09
C ILE A 548 8.90 10.09 28.44
#